data_AF-A0A3D1LBD8-F1
#
_entry.id   AF-A0A3D1LBD8-F1
#
_cell.length_a   1.000
_cell.length_b   1.000
_cell.length_c   1.000
_cell.angle_alpha   90.00
_cell.angle_beta   90.00
_cell.angle_gamma   90.00
#
_symmetry.space_group_name_H-M   'P 1'
#
loop_
_entity.id
_entity.type
_entity.pdbx_description
1 polymer ?
#
loop_
_entity_poly.entity_id
_entity_poly.type
_entity_poly.pdbx_seq_one_letter_code
_entity_poly.pdbx_strand_id
1 'polypeptide(L)'
;KLVCFSRYDADAENRAALQKQADLLEKLYGQRPLLLTNDCFDISSTEARRLLVFGIAEPYLPQAVLRRIEAQRLYGAGRDYRGLPFDELKTVSLSLHKKTRAAHAVGVCETARQMARQFGADEALAARAGILHDVTKALTGAQQLLLAEKYEVRLTDFERQNRQLLHAKTGAAIARTLFGECEAVCSAITYHTTGKTDMTTLEKIIYLADMIEPNRTYPGVDTIRAAAEESLDGGVLLALERTICYLQEEGFAVCEDSVRARDFLLRERNLTQHEA
;
A
#
# COMPACT_ATOMS: atom_id res chain seq x y z
N LYS A 1 12.10 -38.60 -21.02
CA LYS A 1 11.23 -38.52 -19.82
C LYS A 1 10.20 -37.42 -20.06
N LEU A 2 8.93 -37.78 -20.23
CA LEU A 2 7.82 -36.84 -20.16
C LEU A 2 7.47 -36.63 -18.68
N VAL A 3 7.43 -35.38 -18.24
CA VAL A 3 7.07 -35.00 -16.87
C VAL A 3 5.81 -34.16 -16.95
N CYS A 4 4.76 -34.61 -16.27
CA CYS A 4 3.47 -33.94 -16.23
C CYS A 4 3.22 -33.45 -14.80
N PHE A 5 2.88 -32.17 -14.66
CA PHE A 5 2.59 -31.55 -13.37
C PHE A 5 1.08 -31.56 -13.13
N SER A 6 0.66 -32.02 -11.96
CA SER A 6 -0.72 -31.89 -11.49
C SER A 6 -0.79 -30.85 -10.36
N ARG A 7 -1.86 -30.05 -10.33
CA ARG A 7 -2.14 -29.14 -9.21
C ARG A 7 -2.92 -29.90 -8.14
N TYR A 8 -2.47 -29.83 -6.89
CA TYR A 8 -3.03 -30.61 -5.77
C TYR A 8 -4.51 -30.30 -5.48
N ASP A 9 -4.97 -29.07 -5.78
CA ASP A 9 -6.32 -28.58 -5.47
C ASP A 9 -7.33 -28.62 -6.62
N ALA A 10 -6.96 -29.12 -7.80
CA ALA A 10 -7.95 -29.42 -8.82
C ALA A 10 -8.37 -30.88 -8.65
N ASP A 11 -9.54 -31.09 -8.03
CA ASP A 11 -10.42 -32.27 -8.01
C ASP A 11 -9.79 -33.68 -8.12
N ALA A 12 -10.27 -34.61 -7.28
CA ALA A 12 -9.97 -36.05 -7.44
C ALA A 12 -10.19 -36.54 -8.89
N GLU A 13 -11.12 -35.93 -9.61
CA GLU A 13 -11.38 -36.14 -11.03
C GLU A 13 -10.21 -35.76 -11.94
N ASN A 14 -9.54 -34.64 -11.69
CA ASN A 14 -8.41 -34.18 -12.53
C ASN A 14 -7.19 -35.10 -12.34
N ARG A 15 -6.95 -35.56 -11.10
CA ARG A 15 -5.93 -36.60 -10.82
C ARG A 15 -6.24 -37.91 -11.56
N ALA A 16 -7.48 -38.36 -11.53
CA ALA A 16 -7.90 -39.56 -12.25
C ALA A 16 -7.73 -39.40 -13.77
N ALA A 17 -8.05 -38.22 -14.32
CA ALA A 17 -7.86 -37.90 -15.73
C ALA A 17 -6.37 -37.90 -16.13
N LEU A 18 -5.51 -37.28 -15.33
CA LEU A 18 -4.06 -37.27 -15.56
C LEU A 18 -3.45 -38.68 -15.47
N GLN A 19 -3.94 -39.51 -14.54
CA GLN A 19 -3.50 -40.91 -14.44
C GLN A 19 -3.87 -41.70 -15.70
N LYS A 20 -5.12 -41.58 -16.18
CA LYS A 20 -5.57 -42.22 -17.42
C LYS A 20 -4.72 -41.77 -18.63
N GLN A 21 -4.39 -40.49 -18.70
CA GLN A 21 -3.57 -39.96 -19.79
C GLN A 21 -2.12 -40.48 -19.70
N ALA A 22 -1.56 -40.59 -18.49
CA ALA A 22 -0.23 -41.17 -18.29
C ALA A 22 -0.20 -42.65 -18.73
N ASP A 23 -1.23 -43.43 -18.40
CA ASP A 23 -1.34 -44.84 -18.80
C ASP A 23 -1.49 -44.98 -20.33
N LEU A 24 -2.20 -44.06 -21.00
CA LEU A 24 -2.32 -44.03 -22.46
C LEU A 24 -0.95 -43.73 -23.12
N LEU A 25 -0.23 -42.74 -22.62
CA LEU A 25 1.09 -42.37 -23.14
C LEU A 25 2.11 -43.49 -22.95
N GLU A 26 2.04 -44.21 -21.83
CA GLU A 26 2.87 -45.40 -21.58
C GLU A 26 2.61 -46.49 -22.63
N LYS A 27 1.34 -46.76 -22.96
CA LYS A 27 0.97 -47.73 -23.99
C LYS A 27 1.43 -47.35 -25.39
N LEU A 28 1.34 -46.06 -25.74
CA LEU A 28 1.66 -45.59 -27.09
C LEU A 28 3.17 -45.46 -27.35
N TYR A 29 3.94 -45.06 -26.34
CA TYR A 29 5.35 -44.67 -26.50
C TYR A 29 6.32 -45.51 -25.67
N GLY A 30 5.83 -46.51 -24.92
CA GLY A 30 6.65 -47.40 -24.11
C GLY A 30 7.35 -46.72 -22.92
N GLN A 31 6.98 -45.48 -22.60
CA GLN A 31 7.52 -44.74 -21.45
C GLN A 31 6.41 -44.12 -20.62
N ARG A 32 6.40 -44.41 -19.31
CA ARG A 32 5.46 -43.84 -18.36
C ARG A 32 5.83 -42.39 -18.03
N PRO A 33 4.92 -41.41 -18.22
CA PRO A 33 5.12 -40.08 -17.68
C PRO A 33 5.17 -40.13 -16.15
N LEU A 34 6.12 -39.40 -15.56
CA LEU A 34 6.17 -39.23 -14.11
C LEU A 34 5.16 -38.14 -13.72
N LEU A 35 4.17 -38.50 -12.91
CA LEU A 35 3.26 -37.55 -12.28
C LEU A 35 3.90 -37.07 -10.99
N LEU A 36 4.26 -35.79 -10.97
CA LEU A 36 4.77 -35.14 -9.77
C LEU A 36 3.63 -34.44 -9.04
N THR A 37 3.52 -34.73 -7.76
CA THR A 37 2.64 -34.00 -6.83
C THR A 37 3.32 -32.70 -6.45
N ASN A 38 2.68 -31.56 -6.72
CA ASN A 38 3.17 -30.27 -6.31
C ASN A 38 2.13 -29.59 -5.40
N ASP A 39 2.54 -29.24 -4.19
CA ASP A 39 1.72 -28.44 -3.29
C ASP A 39 1.47 -27.08 -3.98
N CYS A 40 0.20 -26.80 -4.26
CA CYS A 40 -0.18 -25.55 -4.90
C CYS A 40 -0.37 -24.51 -3.80
N PHE A 41 0.51 -23.52 -3.75
CA PHE A 41 0.33 -22.36 -2.89
C PHE A 41 -0.56 -21.36 -3.61
N ASP A 42 -1.64 -20.91 -2.97
CA ASP A 42 -2.50 -19.84 -3.48
C ASP A 42 -1.82 -18.47 -3.30
N ILE A 43 -0.69 -18.29 -3.98
CA ILE A 43 0.08 -17.05 -4.00
C ILE A 43 0.66 -16.83 -5.39
N SER A 44 0.49 -15.61 -5.91
CA SER A 44 1.12 -15.24 -7.17
C SER A 44 2.62 -14.98 -6.99
N SER A 45 3.43 -15.17 -8.03
CA SER A 45 4.86 -14.84 -7.97
C SER A 45 5.10 -13.36 -7.67
N THR A 46 4.25 -12.46 -8.17
CA THR A 46 4.27 -11.03 -7.86
C THR A 46 4.05 -10.77 -6.37
N GLU A 47 3.08 -11.46 -5.77
CA GLU A 47 2.80 -11.34 -4.34
C GLU A 47 3.92 -11.91 -3.49
N ALA A 48 4.42 -13.11 -3.82
CA ALA A 48 5.55 -13.71 -3.11
C ALA A 48 6.78 -12.78 -3.10
N ARG A 49 7.13 -12.17 -4.24
CA ARG A 49 8.23 -11.19 -4.33
C ARG A 49 8.00 -9.96 -3.46
N ARG A 50 6.77 -9.44 -3.43
CA ARG A 50 6.40 -8.33 -2.55
C ARG A 50 6.57 -8.69 -1.07
N LEU A 51 6.07 -9.86 -0.65
CA LEU A 51 6.20 -10.33 0.74
C LEU A 51 7.66 -10.55 1.14
N LEU A 52 8.52 -10.98 0.20
CA LEU A 52 9.96 -11.09 0.43
C LEU A 52 10.61 -9.73 0.71
N VAL A 53 10.25 -8.70 -0.06
CA VAL A 53 10.75 -7.33 0.17
C VAL A 53 10.29 -6.78 1.53
N PHE A 54 9.04 -7.06 1.94
CA PHE A 54 8.53 -6.70 3.26
C PHE A 54 8.96 -7.65 4.39
N GLY A 55 9.75 -8.69 4.10
CA GLY A 55 10.22 -9.66 5.08
C GLY A 55 9.13 -10.49 5.76
N ILE A 56 7.93 -10.59 5.19
CA ILE A 56 6.78 -11.34 5.77
C ILE A 56 6.38 -12.56 4.91
N ALA A 57 7.31 -13.08 4.11
CA ALA A 57 7.05 -14.21 3.21
C ALA A 57 7.04 -15.58 3.91
N GLU A 58 7.56 -15.70 5.13
CA GLU A 58 7.75 -16.98 5.83
C GLU A 58 6.47 -17.82 5.94
N PRO A 59 5.30 -17.28 6.32
CA PRO A 59 4.07 -18.07 6.39
C PRO A 59 3.51 -18.51 5.02
N TYR A 60 4.04 -17.95 3.92
CA TYR A 60 3.48 -18.09 2.59
C TYR A 60 4.36 -18.90 1.62
N LEU A 61 5.57 -19.26 2.03
CA LEU A 61 6.52 -20.00 1.19
C LEU A 61 7.09 -21.20 1.95
N PRO A 62 7.34 -22.33 1.26
CA PRO A 62 8.08 -23.44 1.86
C PRO A 62 9.44 -22.98 2.39
N GLN A 63 9.79 -23.40 3.61
CA GLN A 63 11.04 -22.98 4.26
C GLN A 63 12.29 -23.31 3.44
N ALA A 64 12.31 -24.42 2.69
CA ALA A 64 13.42 -24.75 1.79
C ALA A 64 13.56 -23.75 0.62
N VAL A 65 12.42 -23.24 0.10
CA VAL A 65 12.40 -22.22 -0.96
C VAL A 65 12.85 -20.88 -0.41
N LEU A 66 12.34 -20.46 0.75
CA LEU A 66 12.73 -19.20 1.40
C LEU A 66 14.24 -19.17 1.67
N ARG A 67 14.79 -20.22 2.29
CA ARG A 67 16.24 -20.34 2.55
C ARG A 67 17.07 -20.24 1.28
N ARG A 68 16.61 -20.84 0.18
CA ARG A 68 17.29 -20.76 -1.11
C ARG A 68 17.28 -19.33 -1.67
N ILE A 69 16.14 -18.64 -1.59
CA ILE A 69 15.99 -17.25 -2.03
C ILE A 69 16.92 -16.33 -1.24
N GLU A 70 16.97 -16.46 0.08
CA GLU A 70 17.81 -15.66 0.97
C GLU A 70 19.31 -15.93 0.73
N ALA A 71 19.70 -17.20 0.67
CA ALA A 71 21.10 -17.59 0.44
C ALA A 71 21.63 -17.09 -0.90
N GLN A 72 20.77 -16.96 -1.91
CA GLN A 72 21.13 -16.49 -3.24
C GLN A 72 20.78 -15.02 -3.50
N ARG A 73 20.19 -14.32 -2.52
CA ARG A 73 19.70 -12.93 -2.65
C ARG A 73 18.79 -12.71 -3.86
N LEU A 74 17.93 -13.69 -4.15
CA LEU A 74 17.01 -13.61 -5.29
C LEU A 74 15.88 -12.61 -5.00
N TYR A 75 15.36 -12.00 -6.06
CA TYR A 75 14.15 -11.16 -6.00
C TYR A 75 14.23 -9.99 -5.01
N GLY A 76 15.43 -9.47 -4.75
CA GLY A 76 15.63 -8.36 -3.83
C GLY A 76 15.59 -8.74 -2.35
N ALA A 77 15.58 -10.03 -2.01
CA ALA A 77 15.72 -10.49 -0.64
C ALA A 77 17.08 -10.08 -0.05
N GLY A 78 17.06 -9.41 1.10
CA GLY A 78 18.27 -8.94 1.79
C GLY A 78 19.00 -7.78 1.09
N ARG A 79 18.39 -7.16 0.08
CA ARG A 79 18.90 -5.93 -0.52
C ARG A 79 18.72 -4.76 0.47
N ASP A 80 19.69 -3.86 0.51
CA ASP A 80 19.54 -2.59 1.22
C ASP A 80 18.78 -1.60 0.33
N TYR A 81 17.67 -1.08 0.86
CA TYR A 81 16.79 -0.12 0.19
C TYR A 81 16.85 1.26 0.86
N ARG A 82 17.77 1.47 1.82
CA ARG A 82 17.88 2.72 2.55
C ARG A 82 18.53 3.80 1.70
N GLY A 83 17.99 5.02 1.76
CA GLY A 83 18.64 6.19 1.15
C GLY A 83 18.73 6.16 -0.38
N LEU A 84 17.85 5.41 -1.05
CA LEU A 84 17.86 5.31 -2.52
C LEU A 84 17.65 6.70 -3.16
N PRO A 85 18.36 7.00 -4.28
CA PRO A 85 18.01 8.11 -5.15
C PRO A 85 16.54 8.03 -5.58
N PHE A 86 15.92 9.17 -5.83
CA PHE A 86 14.47 9.23 -6.03
C PHE A 86 13.97 8.34 -7.19
N ASP A 87 14.65 8.31 -8.33
CA ASP A 87 14.24 7.49 -9.49
C ASP A 87 14.27 5.98 -9.18
N GLU A 88 15.23 5.56 -8.36
CA GLU A 88 15.34 4.18 -7.92
C GLU A 88 14.30 3.85 -6.86
N LEU A 89 14.06 4.76 -5.90
CA LEU A 89 12.96 4.64 -4.93
C LEU A 89 11.62 4.49 -5.65
N LYS A 90 11.36 5.34 -6.65
CA LYS A 90 10.14 5.32 -7.46
C LYS A 90 9.98 3.97 -8.17
N THR A 91 11.05 3.46 -8.78
CA THR A 91 11.04 2.16 -9.46
C THR A 91 10.72 1.01 -8.49
N VAL A 92 11.37 1.01 -7.32
CA VAL A 92 11.13 -0.02 -6.29
C VAL A 92 9.70 0.09 -5.74
N SER A 93 9.26 1.28 -5.35
CA SER A 93 7.90 1.49 -4.84
C SER A 93 6.83 1.00 -5.81
N LEU A 94 6.93 1.38 -7.10
CA LEU A 94 5.99 0.95 -8.13
C LEU A 94 5.93 -0.57 -8.32
N SER A 95 7.03 -1.29 -8.09
CA SER A 95 7.04 -2.75 -8.11
C SER A 95 6.28 -3.40 -6.94
N LEU A 96 6.09 -2.66 -5.84
CA LEU A 96 5.38 -3.10 -4.65
C LEU A 96 3.88 -2.80 -4.70
N HIS A 97 3.43 -1.86 -5.54
CA HIS A 97 2.01 -1.60 -5.72
C HIS A 97 1.30 -2.69 -6.56
N LYS A 98 -0.04 -2.65 -6.56
CA LYS A 98 -0.82 -3.32 -7.61
C LYS A 98 -0.66 -2.52 -8.90
N LYS A 99 -0.68 -3.18 -10.06
CA LYS A 99 -0.54 -2.52 -11.37
C LYS A 99 -1.55 -1.37 -11.58
N THR A 100 -2.78 -1.53 -11.09
CA THR A 100 -3.85 -0.51 -11.15
C THR A 100 -3.59 0.72 -10.27
N ARG A 101 -2.68 0.64 -9.29
CA ARG A 101 -2.33 1.74 -8.38
C ARG A 101 -1.09 2.53 -8.83
N ALA A 102 -0.36 2.06 -9.84
CA ALA A 102 0.88 2.71 -10.27
C ALA A 102 0.63 4.14 -10.77
N ALA A 103 -0.39 4.35 -11.62
CA ALA A 103 -0.74 5.68 -12.12
C ALA A 103 -1.14 6.62 -10.97
N HIS A 104 -1.92 6.09 -10.02
CA HIS A 104 -2.33 6.82 -8.83
C HIS A 104 -1.12 7.24 -7.96
N ALA A 105 -0.21 6.32 -7.62
CA ALA A 105 0.98 6.64 -6.82
C ALA A 105 1.88 7.69 -7.50
N VAL A 106 2.01 7.63 -8.83
CA VAL A 106 2.70 8.67 -9.61
C VAL A 106 1.95 9.99 -9.58
N GLY A 107 0.62 9.97 -9.73
CA GLY A 107 -0.23 11.16 -9.62
C GLY A 107 -0.07 11.86 -8.28
N VAL A 108 -0.19 11.13 -7.17
CA VAL A 108 0.01 11.67 -5.81
C VAL A 108 1.40 12.26 -5.64
N CYS A 109 2.44 11.55 -6.12
CA CYS A 109 3.81 12.04 -6.08
C CYS A 109 3.97 13.40 -6.78
N GLU A 110 3.52 13.52 -8.05
CA GLU A 110 3.71 14.78 -8.79
C GLU A 110 2.81 15.90 -8.25
N THR A 111 1.56 15.60 -7.85
CA THR A 111 0.67 16.56 -7.20
C THR A 111 1.28 17.06 -5.89
N ALA A 112 1.82 16.17 -5.05
CA ALA A 112 2.45 16.56 -3.79
C ALA A 112 3.67 17.46 -4.02
N ARG A 113 4.50 17.18 -5.03
CA ARG A 113 5.63 18.05 -5.41
C ARG A 113 5.17 19.44 -5.84
N GLN A 114 4.14 19.51 -6.67
CA GLN A 114 3.58 20.79 -7.11
C GLN A 114 3.03 21.60 -5.94
N MET A 115 2.25 20.96 -5.07
CA MET A 115 1.69 21.60 -3.88
C MET A 115 2.79 22.04 -2.91
N ALA A 116 3.86 21.24 -2.74
CA ALA A 116 5.00 21.63 -1.92
C ALA A 116 5.65 22.92 -2.40
N ARG A 117 5.83 23.07 -3.72
CA ARG A 117 6.32 24.31 -4.31
C ARG A 117 5.38 25.49 -4.05
N GLN A 118 4.07 25.28 -4.15
CA GLN A 118 3.05 26.31 -3.95
C GLN A 118 2.96 26.78 -2.49
N PHE A 119 3.06 25.85 -1.54
CA PHE A 119 2.84 26.12 -0.11
C PHE A 119 4.12 26.16 0.72
N GLY A 120 5.30 26.21 0.08
CA GLY A 120 6.58 26.39 0.75
C GLY A 120 7.06 25.18 1.56
N ALA A 121 6.70 23.97 1.16
CA ALA A 121 7.23 22.73 1.73
C ALA A 121 8.38 22.16 0.88
N ASP A 122 9.14 21.22 1.44
CA ASP A 122 10.22 20.54 0.72
C ASP A 122 9.68 19.61 -0.38
N GLU A 123 9.96 19.94 -1.64
CA GLU A 123 9.50 19.17 -2.80
C GLU A 123 10.04 17.73 -2.81
N ALA A 124 11.26 17.48 -2.31
CA ALA A 124 11.86 16.15 -2.29
C ALA A 124 11.18 15.27 -1.24
N LEU A 125 10.91 15.81 -0.04
CA LEU A 125 10.16 15.08 0.98
C LEU A 125 8.72 14.79 0.51
N ALA A 126 8.06 15.74 -0.15
CA ALA A 126 6.74 15.55 -0.72
C ALA A 126 6.71 14.47 -1.81
N ALA A 127 7.70 14.45 -2.70
CA ALA A 127 7.83 13.39 -3.72
C ALA A 127 7.97 12.00 -3.08
N ARG A 128 8.86 11.88 -2.07
CA ARG A 128 9.14 10.61 -1.40
C ARG A 128 7.94 10.11 -0.59
N ALA A 129 7.27 10.99 0.14
CA ALA A 129 6.03 10.62 0.84
C ALA A 129 4.93 10.23 -0.15
N GLY A 130 4.74 11.00 -1.23
CA GLY A 130 3.71 10.73 -2.23
C GLY A 130 3.90 9.41 -2.97
N ILE A 131 5.12 9.04 -3.33
CA ILE A 131 5.37 7.76 -4.01
C ILE A 131 5.31 6.54 -3.08
N LEU A 132 5.38 6.75 -1.76
CA LEU A 132 5.39 5.67 -0.75
C LEU A 132 4.08 5.55 0.04
N HIS A 133 3.17 6.53 -0.02
CA HIS A 133 2.00 6.61 0.87
C HIS A 133 1.15 5.32 0.91
N ASP A 134 0.98 4.68 -0.26
CA ASP A 134 0.16 3.50 -0.46
C ASP A 134 1.01 2.21 -0.63
N VAL A 135 2.30 2.21 -0.26
CA VAL A 135 3.25 1.13 -0.63
C VAL A 135 2.82 -0.25 -0.12
N THR A 136 2.11 -0.31 1.00
CA THR A 136 1.54 -1.56 1.57
C THR A 136 0.09 -1.82 1.18
N LYS A 137 -0.57 -0.95 0.39
CA LYS A 137 -1.98 -1.09 -0.01
C LYS A 137 -2.27 -2.36 -0.80
N ALA A 138 -1.24 -2.94 -1.43
CA ALA A 138 -1.36 -4.19 -2.16
C ALA A 138 -1.56 -5.42 -1.26
N LEU A 139 -1.22 -5.30 0.04
CA LEU A 139 -1.32 -6.37 1.02
C LEU A 139 -2.75 -6.59 1.50
N THR A 140 -3.09 -7.85 1.75
CA THR A 140 -4.35 -8.22 2.41
C THR A 140 -4.37 -7.73 3.87
N GLY A 141 -5.54 -7.65 4.48
CA GLY A 141 -5.65 -7.26 5.89
C GLY A 141 -4.85 -8.17 6.84
N ALA A 142 -4.80 -9.48 6.55
CA ALA A 142 -4.00 -10.43 7.32
C ALA A 142 -2.49 -10.17 7.17
N GLN A 143 -2.02 -9.91 5.94
CA GLN A 143 -0.62 -9.56 5.68
C GLN A 143 -0.23 -8.24 6.34
N GLN A 144 -1.12 -7.25 6.38
CA GLN A 144 -0.87 -5.97 7.06
C GLN A 144 -0.81 -6.14 8.59
N LEU A 145 -1.61 -7.02 9.17
CA LEU A 145 -1.51 -7.36 10.60
C LEU A 145 -0.18 -8.07 10.93
N LEU A 146 0.23 -9.02 10.09
CA LEU A 146 1.52 -9.69 10.23
C LEU A 146 2.70 -8.71 10.10
N LEU A 147 2.61 -7.78 9.15
CA LEU A 147 3.60 -6.71 8.98
C LEU A 147 3.62 -5.79 10.20
N ALA A 148 2.44 -5.41 10.70
CA ALA A 148 2.34 -4.59 11.90
C ALA A 148 2.98 -5.28 13.12
N GLU A 149 2.80 -6.59 13.29
CA GLU A 149 3.47 -7.36 14.33
C GLU A 149 4.99 -7.38 14.15
N LYS A 150 5.48 -7.74 12.95
CA LYS A 150 6.90 -7.82 12.63
C LYS A 150 7.66 -6.51 12.89
N TYR A 151 7.02 -5.38 12.58
CA TYR A 151 7.62 -4.05 12.68
C TYR A 151 7.10 -3.24 13.89
N GLU A 152 6.49 -3.91 14.86
CA GLU A 152 6.03 -3.34 16.14
C GLU A 152 5.10 -2.10 15.98
N VAL A 153 4.28 -2.10 14.93
CA VAL A 153 3.33 -1.03 14.64
C VAL A 153 2.17 -1.09 15.62
N ARG A 154 1.98 0.00 16.37
CA ARG A 154 0.87 0.13 17.33
C ARG A 154 -0.44 0.40 16.60
N LEU A 155 -1.35 -0.57 16.69
CA LEU A 155 -2.70 -0.51 16.14
C LEU A 155 -3.73 -0.43 17.27
N THR A 156 -4.69 0.46 17.13
CA THR A 156 -5.88 0.54 18.00
C THR A 156 -6.89 -0.56 17.63
N ASP A 157 -7.83 -0.85 18.52
CA ASP A 157 -8.92 -1.79 18.22
C ASP A 157 -9.78 -1.32 17.05
N PHE A 158 -9.99 -0.01 16.96
CA PHE A 158 -10.67 0.63 15.83
C PHE A 158 -9.98 0.31 14.51
N GLU A 159 -8.65 0.44 14.44
CA GLU A 159 -7.87 0.15 13.23
C GLU A 159 -7.86 -1.34 12.87
N ARG A 160 -7.83 -2.22 13.88
CA ARG A 160 -7.91 -3.67 13.67
C ARG A 160 -9.24 -4.10 13.06
N GLN A 161 -10.33 -3.44 13.45
CA GLN A 161 -11.67 -3.65 12.89
C GLN A 161 -11.81 -2.99 11.50
N ASN A 162 -11.20 -1.82 11.30
CA ASN A 162 -11.25 -1.05 10.04
C ASN A 162 -9.97 -1.25 9.23
N ARG A 163 -9.79 -2.48 8.73
CA ARG A 163 -8.52 -2.91 8.10
C ARG A 163 -8.09 -2.07 6.90
N GLN A 164 -9.01 -1.35 6.24
CA GLN A 164 -8.64 -0.43 5.16
C GLN A 164 -7.71 0.70 5.62
N LEU A 165 -7.63 1.02 6.91
CA LEU A 165 -6.77 2.08 7.46
C LEU A 165 -5.33 1.63 7.72
N LEU A 166 -5.11 0.33 7.86
CA LEU A 166 -3.81 -0.24 8.28
C LEU A 166 -2.65 0.14 7.34
N HIS A 167 -2.92 0.37 6.06
CA HIS A 167 -1.88 0.65 5.07
C HIS A 167 -1.14 1.96 5.35
N ALA A 168 -1.78 2.95 5.97
CA ALA A 168 -1.11 4.20 6.31
C ALA A 168 -0.01 3.96 7.35
N LYS A 169 -0.34 3.30 8.47
CA LYS A 169 0.63 2.98 9.52
C LYS A 169 1.67 1.95 9.09
N THR A 170 1.25 0.90 8.39
CA THR A 170 2.19 -0.12 7.88
C THR A 170 3.09 0.44 6.78
N GLY A 171 2.57 1.30 5.91
CA GLY A 171 3.33 2.02 4.90
C GLY A 171 4.39 2.94 5.52
N ALA A 172 4.02 3.69 6.57
CA ALA A 172 4.97 4.51 7.32
C ALA A 172 6.06 3.68 8.01
N ALA A 173 5.71 2.50 8.56
CA ALA A 173 6.69 1.59 9.14
C ALA A 173 7.68 1.07 8.09
N ILE A 174 7.21 0.73 6.88
CA ILE A 174 8.07 0.33 5.77
C ILE A 174 8.93 1.49 5.27
N ALA A 175 8.37 2.69 5.12
CA ALA A 175 9.12 3.90 4.77
C ALA A 175 10.30 4.12 5.74
N ARG A 176 10.05 4.00 7.05
CA ARG A 176 11.07 4.14 8.10
C ARG A 176 12.12 3.04 8.08
N THR A 177 11.68 1.79 8.07
CA THR A 177 12.56 0.63 8.34
C THR A 177 13.29 0.17 7.09
N LEU A 178 12.57 0.03 5.97
CA LEU A 178 13.08 -0.48 4.71
C LEU A 178 13.76 0.62 3.88
N PHE A 179 13.09 1.77 3.72
CA PHE A 179 13.58 2.86 2.87
C PHE A 179 14.43 3.89 3.61
N GLY A 180 14.42 3.87 4.94
CA GLY A 180 15.21 4.78 5.77
C GLY A 180 14.74 6.24 5.72
N GLU A 181 13.44 6.45 5.48
CA GLU A 181 12.86 7.79 5.42
C GLU A 181 12.89 8.51 6.78
N CYS A 182 12.89 9.84 6.74
CA CYS A 182 12.84 10.69 7.92
C CYS A 182 11.43 10.74 8.54
N GLU A 183 11.33 11.28 9.76
CA GLU A 183 10.06 11.36 10.49
C GLU A 183 9.00 12.16 9.75
N ALA A 184 9.37 13.26 9.08
CA ALA A 184 8.42 14.09 8.34
C ALA A 184 7.69 13.29 7.25
N VAL A 185 8.43 12.49 6.47
CA VAL A 185 7.87 11.59 5.46
C VAL A 185 7.02 10.49 6.11
N CYS A 186 7.53 9.86 7.17
CA CYS A 186 6.80 8.80 7.86
C CYS A 186 5.48 9.29 8.48
N SER A 187 5.46 10.49 9.05
CA SER A 187 4.27 11.10 9.64
C SER A 187 3.24 11.45 8.56
N ALA A 188 3.68 12.05 7.45
CA ALA A 188 2.81 12.31 6.31
C ALA A 188 2.15 11.04 5.74
N ILE A 189 2.90 9.93 5.66
CA ILE A 189 2.35 8.64 5.27
C ILE A 189 1.41 8.07 6.35
N THR A 190 1.73 8.23 7.64
CA THR A 190 0.90 7.69 8.74
C THR A 190 -0.50 8.29 8.74
N TYR A 191 -0.62 9.59 8.44
CA TYR A 191 -1.87 10.33 8.56
C TYR A 191 -2.54 10.67 7.23
N HIS A 192 -2.07 10.13 6.10
CA HIS A 192 -2.64 10.47 4.79
C HIS A 192 -4.11 10.04 4.61
N THR A 193 -4.60 9.07 5.38
CA THR A 193 -5.99 8.59 5.28
C THR A 193 -6.95 9.23 6.27
N THR A 194 -6.47 9.54 7.48
CA THR A 194 -7.31 10.03 8.57
C THR A 194 -7.11 11.52 8.84
N GLY A 195 -5.96 12.07 8.46
CA GLY A 195 -5.45 13.30 9.04
C GLY A 195 -5.12 13.14 10.54
N LYS A 196 -4.71 14.24 11.15
CA LYS A 196 -4.60 14.41 12.61
C LYS A 196 -4.83 15.86 13.01
N THR A 197 -5.00 16.10 14.30
CA THR A 197 -4.92 17.46 14.86
C THR A 197 -3.55 18.08 14.53
N ASP A 198 -3.56 19.37 14.19
CA ASP A 198 -2.34 20.14 13.92
C ASP A 198 -1.40 19.45 12.91
N MET A 199 -1.92 19.19 11.71
CA MET A 199 -1.10 18.66 10.62
C MET A 199 -0.08 19.69 10.16
N THR A 200 1.16 19.24 9.99
CA THR A 200 2.21 19.98 9.29
C THR A 200 1.82 20.22 7.83
N THR A 201 2.48 21.18 7.18
CA THR A 201 2.27 21.47 5.76
C THR A 201 2.46 20.23 4.88
N LEU A 202 3.47 19.39 5.17
CA LEU A 202 3.72 18.16 4.41
C LEU A 202 2.60 17.13 4.60
N GLU A 203 2.09 16.94 5.83
CA GLU A 203 0.96 16.04 6.11
C GLU A 203 -0.30 16.49 5.37
N LYS A 204 -0.61 17.79 5.41
CA LYS A 204 -1.74 18.39 4.67
C LYS A 204 -1.60 18.17 3.16
N ILE A 205 -0.40 18.37 2.61
CA ILE A 205 -0.11 18.16 1.19
C ILE A 205 -0.34 16.69 0.79
N ILE A 206 0.18 15.72 1.54
CA ILE A 206 0.05 14.31 1.18
C ILE A 206 -1.40 13.83 1.34
N TYR A 207 -2.10 14.27 2.39
CA TYR A 207 -3.53 14.02 2.57
C TYR A 207 -4.34 14.51 1.37
N LEU A 208 -4.13 15.77 0.94
CA LEU A 208 -4.86 16.32 -0.20
C LEU A 208 -4.44 15.69 -1.54
N ALA A 209 -3.15 15.50 -1.76
CA ALA A 209 -2.64 14.93 -3.02
C ALA A 209 -3.24 13.55 -3.32
N ASP A 210 -3.42 12.68 -2.32
CA ASP A 210 -4.12 11.40 -2.48
C ASP A 210 -5.57 11.56 -2.98
N MET A 211 -6.25 12.60 -2.50
CA MET A 211 -7.64 12.89 -2.85
C MET A 211 -7.78 13.58 -4.22
N ILE A 212 -6.87 14.46 -4.59
CA ILE A 212 -7.07 15.37 -5.74
C ILE A 212 -6.25 15.05 -6.98
N GLU A 213 -5.33 14.08 -6.92
CA GLU A 213 -4.45 13.76 -8.05
C GLU A 213 -5.22 13.52 -9.37
N PRO A 214 -4.62 13.80 -10.54
CA PRO A 214 -5.36 13.93 -11.80
C PRO A 214 -6.16 12.71 -12.24
N ASN A 215 -5.81 11.50 -11.78
CA ASN A 215 -6.52 10.27 -12.13
C ASN A 215 -7.76 10.01 -11.25
N ARG A 216 -8.02 10.84 -10.23
CA ARG A 216 -9.23 10.75 -9.39
C ARG A 216 -10.45 11.33 -10.13
N THR A 217 -11.50 10.51 -10.23
CA THR A 217 -12.74 10.82 -10.95
C THR A 217 -13.99 10.50 -10.12
N TYR A 218 -14.10 11.04 -8.91
CA TYR A 218 -15.25 10.82 -8.03
C TYR A 218 -16.06 12.11 -7.80
N PRO A 219 -17.36 12.00 -7.45
CA PRO A 219 -18.21 13.17 -7.24
C PRO A 219 -17.61 14.17 -6.26
N GLY A 220 -17.45 15.42 -6.72
CA GLY A 220 -16.96 16.53 -5.89
C GLY A 220 -15.45 16.68 -5.80
N VAL A 221 -14.65 15.84 -6.46
CA VAL A 221 -13.19 16.00 -6.51
C VAL A 221 -12.78 17.40 -7.00
N ASP A 222 -13.48 17.96 -7.99
CA ASP A 222 -13.15 19.28 -8.56
C ASP A 222 -13.39 20.43 -7.57
N THR A 223 -14.35 20.29 -6.65
CA THR A 223 -14.54 21.27 -5.59
C THR A 223 -13.42 21.23 -4.55
N ILE A 224 -12.86 20.04 -4.29
CA ILE A 224 -11.69 19.90 -3.41
C ILE A 224 -10.45 20.48 -4.10
N ARG A 225 -10.28 20.24 -5.42
CA ARG A 225 -9.22 20.86 -6.22
C ARG A 225 -9.27 22.38 -6.15
N ALA A 226 -10.43 22.98 -6.42
CA ALA A 226 -10.60 24.44 -6.34
C ALA A 226 -10.30 24.99 -4.93
N ALA A 227 -10.81 24.36 -3.88
CA ALA A 227 -10.53 24.78 -2.51
C ALA A 227 -9.04 24.66 -2.14
N ALA A 228 -8.38 23.59 -2.61
CA ALA A 228 -6.95 23.37 -2.40
C ALA A 228 -6.07 24.36 -3.17
N GLU A 229 -6.54 24.90 -4.30
CA GLU A 229 -5.84 25.97 -5.04
C GLU A 229 -5.88 27.30 -4.27
N GLU A 230 -7.00 27.60 -3.61
CA GLU A 230 -7.19 28.83 -2.82
C GLU A 230 -6.47 28.78 -1.47
N SER A 231 -6.58 27.66 -0.75
CA SER A 231 -6.02 27.51 0.60
C SER A 231 -5.75 26.04 0.91
N LEU A 232 -4.52 25.73 1.34
CA LEU A 232 -4.16 24.38 1.79
C LEU A 232 -5.10 23.91 2.91
N ASP A 233 -5.32 24.75 3.92
CA ASP A 233 -6.17 24.44 5.06
C ASP A 233 -7.65 24.36 4.69
N GLY A 234 -8.10 25.24 3.79
CA GLY A 234 -9.45 25.20 3.23
C GLY A 234 -9.71 23.90 2.45
N GLY A 235 -8.76 23.48 1.62
CA GLY A 235 -8.82 22.21 0.90
C GLY A 235 -8.89 21.01 1.83
N VAL A 236 -8.01 20.94 2.84
CA VAL A 236 -7.99 19.84 3.82
C VAL A 236 -9.29 19.79 4.60
N LEU A 237 -9.80 20.94 5.04
CA LEU A 237 -11.05 21.03 5.79
C LEU A 237 -12.22 20.49 4.96
N LEU A 238 -12.37 20.95 3.72
CA LEU A 238 -13.43 20.49 2.81
C LEU A 238 -13.32 18.99 2.53
N ALA A 239 -12.10 18.49 2.34
CA ALA A 239 -11.84 17.08 2.13
C ALA A 239 -12.21 16.23 3.35
N LEU A 240 -11.87 16.66 4.57
CA LEU A 240 -12.28 15.98 5.82
C LEU A 240 -13.79 15.99 6.01
N GLU A 241 -14.45 17.14 5.80
CA GLU A 241 -15.91 17.27 5.92
C GLU A 241 -16.63 16.32 4.95
N ARG A 242 -16.19 16.25 3.69
CA ARG A 242 -16.75 15.33 2.69
C ARG A 242 -16.53 13.87 3.06
N THR A 243 -15.32 13.49 3.49
CA THR A 243 -15.03 12.12 3.91
C THR A 243 -15.88 11.70 5.11
N ILE A 244 -15.99 12.56 6.12
CA ILE A 244 -16.80 12.29 7.31
C ILE A 244 -18.27 12.13 6.94
N CYS A 245 -18.81 13.05 6.14
CA CYS A 245 -20.20 12.99 5.68
C CYS A 245 -20.48 11.69 4.91
N TYR A 246 -19.64 11.36 3.93
CA TYR A 246 -19.75 10.13 3.16
C TYR A 246 -19.74 8.88 4.04
N LEU A 247 -18.81 8.78 4.99
CA LEU A 247 -18.75 7.64 5.91
C LEU A 247 -20.00 7.53 6.77
N GLN A 248 -20.56 8.65 7.24
CA GLN A 248 -21.79 8.67 8.03
C GLN A 248 -23.02 8.27 7.20
N GLU A 249 -23.14 8.78 5.96
CA GLU A 249 -24.23 8.45 5.04
C GLU A 249 -24.23 6.95 4.67
N GLU A 250 -23.06 6.37 4.47
CA GLU A 250 -22.90 4.94 4.17
C GLU A 250 -22.94 4.04 5.43
N GLY A 251 -23.09 4.63 6.62
CA GLY A 251 -23.15 3.89 7.89
C GLY A 251 -21.81 3.28 8.35
N PHE A 252 -20.68 3.77 7.81
CA PHE A 252 -19.34 3.38 8.25
C PHE A 252 -18.88 4.17 9.48
N ALA A 253 -18.00 3.55 10.27
CA ALA A 253 -17.43 4.20 11.43
C ALA A 253 -16.41 5.28 11.02
N VAL A 254 -16.51 6.45 11.64
CA VAL A 254 -15.59 7.58 11.39
C VAL A 254 -14.42 7.51 12.37
N CYS A 255 -13.19 7.66 11.87
CA CYS A 255 -12.01 7.72 12.71
C CYS A 255 -12.02 9.01 13.54
N GLU A 256 -11.76 8.90 14.85
CA GLU A 256 -11.75 10.05 15.75
C GLU A 256 -10.70 11.10 15.34
N ASP A 257 -9.56 10.67 14.79
CA ASP A 257 -8.51 11.58 14.32
C ASP A 257 -8.99 12.50 13.18
N SER A 258 -9.87 12.00 12.29
CA SER A 258 -10.46 12.82 11.22
C SER A 258 -11.39 13.88 11.77
N VAL A 259 -12.19 13.53 12.79
CA VAL A 259 -13.08 14.48 13.48
C VAL A 259 -12.25 15.57 14.17
N ARG A 260 -11.22 15.17 14.93
CA ARG A 260 -10.34 16.10 15.63
C ARG A 260 -9.53 16.99 14.67
N ALA A 261 -9.10 16.46 13.52
CA ALA A 261 -8.42 17.23 12.48
C ALA A 261 -9.33 18.32 11.91
N ARG A 262 -10.58 17.98 11.58
CA ARG A 262 -11.59 18.93 11.10
C ARG A 262 -11.87 20.01 12.14
N ASP A 263 -12.14 19.61 13.38
CA ASP A 263 -12.50 20.53 14.46
C ASP A 263 -11.36 21.49 14.79
N PHE A 264 -10.11 21.04 14.67
CA PHE A 264 -8.93 21.90 14.79
C PHE A 264 -8.91 22.99 13.71
N LEU A 265 -9.04 22.62 12.43
CA LEU A 265 -9.04 23.59 11.32
C LEU A 265 -10.20 24.60 11.41
N LEU A 266 -11.38 24.17 11.89
CA LEU A 266 -12.51 25.06 12.11
C LEU A 266 -12.22 26.11 13.19
N ARG A 267 -11.53 25.73 14.27
CA ARG A 267 -11.14 26.66 15.34
C ARG A 267 -10.14 27.70 14.83
N GLU A 268 -9.10 27.25 14.12
CA GLU A 268 -8.07 28.14 13.55
C GLU A 268 -8.68 29.14 12.55
N ARG A 269 -9.62 28.69 11.72
CA ARG A 269 -10.34 29.56 10.79
C ARG A 269 -11.17 30.63 11.50
N ASN A 270 -11.81 30.29 12.61
CA ASN A 270 -12.61 31.27 13.36
C ASN A 270 -11.74 32.29 14.10
N LEU A 271 -10.58 31.88 14.61
CA LEU A 271 -9.62 32.80 15.24
C LEU A 271 -9.09 33.83 14.25
N THR A 272 -8.64 33.37 13.08
CA THR A 272 -8.13 34.25 12.02
C THR A 272 -9.18 35.23 11.47
N GLN A 273 -10.47 34.86 11.47
CA GLN A 273 -11.57 35.76 11.09
C GLN A 273 -11.92 36.80 12.17
N HIS A 274 -11.57 36.58 13.43
CA HIS A 274 -11.77 37.54 14.52
C HIS A 274 -10.59 38.51 14.70
N GLU A 275 -9.42 38.17 14.16
CA GLU A 275 -8.20 39.00 14.21
C GLU A 275 -8.00 39.90 12.97
N ALA A 276 -8.75 39.67 11.88
CA ALA A 276 -8.73 40.44 10.63
C ALA A 276 -9.83 41.50 10.57
#